data_AF-A0A961RTC5-F1
#
_entry.id   AF-A0A961RTC5-F1
#
_cell.length_a   1.000
_cell.length_b   1.000
_cell.length_c   1.000
_cell.angle_alpha   90.00
_cell.angle_beta   90.00
_cell.angle_gamma   90.00
#
_symmetry.space_group_name_H-M   'P 1'
#
loop_
_entity.id
_entity.type
_entity.pdbx_description
1 polymer ?
#
loop_
_entity_poly.entity_id
_entity_poly.type
_entity_poly.pdbx_seq_one_letter_code
_entity_poly.pdbx_strand_id
1 'polypeptide(L)' 'AAMREMGCKLNNAYMQHSLLALVVIPELRISDIGIIDVRKFEKVPLFV' A
#
# COMPACT_ATOMS: atom_id res chain seq x y z
N ALA A 1 14.27 5.10 -13.27
CA ALA A 1 14.55 4.04 -14.26
C ALA A 1 14.15 2.67 -13.70
N ALA A 2 14.68 2.28 -12.53
CA ALA A 2 14.43 0.98 -11.87
C ALA A 2 12.96 0.51 -11.86
N MET A 3 11.99 1.36 -11.48
CA MET A 3 10.57 0.93 -11.48
C MET A 3 10.06 0.50 -12.86
N ARG A 4 10.45 1.21 -13.93
CA ARG A 4 10.06 0.86 -15.31
C ARG A 4 10.80 -0.38 -15.81
N GLU A 5 12.07 -0.54 -15.41
CA GLU A 5 12.87 -1.74 -15.72
C GLU A 5 12.30 -3.00 -15.06
N MET A 6 11.73 -2.87 -13.86
CA MET A 6 10.97 -3.93 -13.18
C MET A 6 9.56 -4.16 -13.78
N GLY A 7 9.24 -3.52 -14.91
CA GLY A 7 7.97 -3.68 -15.61
C GLY A 7 6.81 -2.89 -15.01
N CYS A 8 7.06 -1.95 -14.08
CA CYS A 8 6.00 -1.13 -13.51
C CYS A 8 5.42 -0.17 -14.57
N LYS A 9 4.14 -0.36 -14.88
CA LYS A 9 3.39 0.44 -15.86
C LYS A 9 2.68 1.65 -15.23
N LEU A 10 2.81 1.83 -13.92
CA LEU A 10 2.16 2.92 -13.21
C LEU A 10 2.75 4.27 -13.59
N ASN A 11 1.86 5.24 -13.83
CA ASN A 11 2.28 6.62 -14.09
C ASN A 11 2.85 7.20 -12.80
N ASN A 12 4.07 7.74 -12.85
CA ASN A 12 4.79 8.26 -11.69
C ASN A 12 4.89 7.25 -10.53
N ALA A 13 5.25 5.99 -10.83
CA ALA A 13 5.38 4.90 -9.86
C ALA A 13 6.14 5.27 -8.57
N TYR A 14 7.18 6.10 -8.68
CA TYR A 14 7.91 6.60 -7.50
C TYR A 14 7.04 7.43 -6.57
N MET A 15 6.23 8.37 -7.09
CA MET A 15 5.32 9.15 -6.26
C MET A 15 4.28 8.25 -5.58
N GLN A 16 3.66 7.34 -6.32
CA GLN A 16 2.64 6.45 -5.73
C GLN A 16 3.21 5.56 -4.62
N HIS A 17 4.43 5.04 -4.79
CA HIS A 17 5.07 4.23 -3.75
C HIS A 17 5.41 5.06 -2.50
N SER A 18 5.83 6.32 -2.67
CA SER A 18 6.06 7.24 -1.55
C SER A 18 4.78 7.55 -0.76
N LEU A 19 3.62 7.61 -1.43
CA LEU A 19 2.34 7.88 -0.79
C LEU A 19 1.82 6.70 0.04
N LEU A 20 2.24 5.45 -0.25
CA LEU A 20 1.86 4.26 0.55
C LEU A 20 2.38 4.34 2.00
N ALA A 21 3.44 5.10 2.24
CA ALA A 21 4.00 5.30 3.58
C ALA A 21 3.24 6.36 4.41
N LEU A 22 2.36 7.16 3.79
CA LEU A 22 1.59 8.18 4.51
C LEU A 22 0.50 7.51 5.35
N VAL A 23 0.57 7.73 6.67
CA VAL A 23 -0.29 7.14 7.71
C VAL A 23 -1.80 7.28 7.44
N VAL A 24 -2.23 8.24 6.62
CA VAL A 24 -3.65 8.64 6.48
C VAL A 24 -4.29 8.28 5.13
N ILE A 25 -3.56 7.69 4.18
CA ILE A 25 -4.09 7.51 2.80
C ILE A 25 -4.41 6.07 2.40
N PRO A 26 -3.68 5.01 2.80
CA PRO A 26 -4.23 3.70 2.57
C PRO A 26 -5.26 3.40 3.66
N GLU A 27 -6.56 3.44 3.30
CA GLU A 27 -7.65 2.94 4.16
C GLU A 27 -7.41 1.49 4.59
N LEU A 28 -6.71 0.73 3.74
CA LEU A 28 -6.24 -0.62 3.99
C LEU A 28 -4.72 -0.65 3.98
N ARG A 29 -4.09 -0.88 5.14
CA ARG A 29 -2.63 -0.84 5.30
C ARG A 29 -2.08 -2.21 5.63
N ILE A 30 -0.96 -2.56 4.99
CA ILE A 30 -0.13 -3.70 5.41
C ILE A 30 0.73 -3.24 6.59
N SER A 31 0.61 -3.93 7.72
CA SER A 31 1.47 -3.79 8.89
C SER A 31 2.21 -5.08 9.21
N ASP A 32 3.07 -5.04 10.21
CA ASP A 32 3.77 -6.18 10.81
C ASP A 32 2.83 -7.26 11.37
N ILE A 33 1.61 -6.87 11.79
CA ILE A 33 0.61 -7.78 12.35
C ILE A 33 -0.43 -8.28 11.33
N GLY A 34 -0.37 -7.81 10.08
CA GLY A 34 -1.23 -8.23 8.97
C GLY A 34 -1.86 -7.06 8.20
N ILE A 35 -3.00 -7.30 7.57
CA ILE A 35 -3.75 -6.26 6.86
C ILE A 35 -4.71 -5.59 7.84
N ILE A 36 -4.61 -4.26 7.95
CA ILE A 36 -5.38 -3.46 8.90
C ILE A 36 -6.28 -2.49 8.13
N ASP A 37 -7.58 -2.48 8.43
CA ASP A 37 -8.47 -1.38 8.06
C ASP A 37 -8.22 -0.22 9.03
N VAL A 38 -7.62 0.86 8.52
CA VAL A 38 -7.21 2.03 9.32
C VAL A 38 -8.42 2.85 9.79
N ARG A 39 -9.58 2.74 9.14
CA ARG A 39 -10.81 3.43 9.55
C ARG A 39 -11.44 2.78 10.79
N LYS A 40 -11.33 1.45 10.88
CA LYS A 40 -11.90 0.65 11.97
C LYS A 40 -10.88 0.22 13.03
N PHE A 41 -9.58 0.35 12.74
CA PHE A 41 -8.48 -0.18 13.55
C PHE A 41 -8.59 -1.69 13.81
N GLU A 42 -8.97 -2.44 12.78
CA GLU A 42 -9.21 -3.88 12.87
C GLU A 42 -8.38 -4.64 11.83
N LYS A 43 -7.96 -5.86 12.20
CA LYS A 43 -7.31 -6.79 11.27
C LYS A 43 -8.35 -7.44 10.37
N VAL A 44 -8.10 -7.44 9.06
CA VAL A 44 -8.99 -8.06 8.07
C VAL A 44 -8.37 -9.31 7.44
N PRO A 45 -9.18 -10.34 7.13
CA PRO A 45 -8.70 -11.52 6.42
C PRO A 45 -8.37 -11.20 4.96
N LEU A 46 -7.27 -11.76 4.45
CA LEU A 46 -6.82 -11.58 3.06
C LEU A 46 -7.52 -12.53 2.07
N PHE A 47 -7.99 -13.69 2.55
CA PHE A 47 -8.61 -14.73 1.72
C PHE A 47 -10.02 -15.05 2.23
N VAL A 48 -10.92 -15.31 1.29
CA VAL A 48 -12.28 -15.85 1.50
C VAL A 48 -12.29 -17.30 1.05
#